data_AF-A0A7X8WB81-F1
#
_entry.id   AF-A0A7X8WB81-F1
#
_cell.length_a   1.000
_cell.length_b   1.000
_cell.length_c   1.000
_cell.angle_alpha   90.00
_cell.angle_beta   90.00
_cell.angle_gamma   90.00
#
_symmetry.space_group_name_H-M   'P 1'
#
loop_
_entity.id
_entity.type
_entity.pdbx_description
1 polymer ?
#
loop_
_entity_poly.entity_id
_entity_poly.type
_entity_poly.pdbx_seq_one_letter_code
_entity_poly.pdbx_strand_id
1 'polypeptide(L)' 'MASGKLIFNYEDCKGCSLCIEFCPTKILELDRECSNNKGYNLIKVIDPD' A
#
# COMPACT_ATOMS: atom_id res chain seq x y z
N MET A 1 -3.05 20.54 13.42
CA MET A 1 -2.36 19.45 12.69
C MET A 1 -3.20 19.16 11.46
N ALA A 2 -2.61 19.14 10.27
CA ALA A 2 -3.34 18.79 9.05
C ALA A 2 -3.63 17.29 9.04
N SER A 3 -4.89 16.89 8.85
CA SER A 3 -5.26 15.49 8.65
C SER A 3 -5.33 15.20 7.15
N GLY A 4 -4.64 14.15 6.72
CA GLY A 4 -4.71 13.62 5.36
C GLY A 4 -5.41 12.26 5.36
N LYS A 5 -6.03 11.90 4.23
CA LYS A 5 -6.59 10.57 4.03
C LYS A 5 -5.82 9.86 2.92
N LEU A 6 -5.26 8.69 3.23
CA LEU A 6 -4.60 7.81 2.29
C LEU A 6 -5.62 6.81 1.72
N ILE A 7 -5.72 6.69 0.40
CA ILE A 7 -6.63 5.78 -0.28
C ILE A 7 -5.86 5.06 -1.38
N PHE A 8 -6.07 3.76 -1.52
CA PHE A 8 -5.46 2.94 -2.55
C PHE A 8 -6.52 2.42 -3.52
N ASN A 9 -6.25 2.55 -4.82
CA ASN A 9 -6.98 1.81 -5.84
C ASN A 9 -6.28 0.48 -6.09
N TYR A 10 -6.78 -0.58 -5.46
CA TYR A 10 -6.18 -1.91 -5.55
C TYR A 10 -6.36 -2.59 -6.91
N GLU A 11 -7.33 -2.16 -7.72
CA GLU A 11 -7.50 -2.69 -9.08
C GLU A 11 -6.34 -2.29 -10.01
N ASP A 12 -5.77 -1.10 -9.79
CA ASP A 12 -4.62 -0.59 -10.56
C ASP A 12 -3.27 -0.85 -9.91
N CYS A 13 -3.26 -1.32 -8.67
CA CYS A 13 -2.04 -1.71 -7.99
C CYS A 13 -1.29 -2.82 -8.76
N LYS A 14 0.01 -2.59 -8.98
CA LYS A 14 0.92 -3.51 -9.69
C LYS A 14 1.88 -4.24 -8.76
N GLY A 15 1.78 -4.04 -7.45
CA GLY A 15 2.74 -4.60 -6.48
C GLY A 15 4.19 -4.17 -6.73
N CYS A 16 4.42 -2.98 -7.32
CA CYS A 16 5.76 -2.52 -7.72
C CYS A 16 6.62 -1.99 -6.57
N SER A 17 6.10 -1.93 -5.35
CA SER A 17 6.79 -1.48 -4.13
C SER A 17 7.29 -0.04 -4.09
N LEU A 18 7.11 0.77 -5.14
CA LEU A 18 7.57 2.17 -5.13
C LEU A 18 6.95 2.98 -4.00
N CYS A 19 5.65 2.82 -3.74
CA CYS A 19 5.01 3.52 -2.63
C CYS A 19 5.58 3.14 -1.25
N ILE A 20 6.09 1.91 -1.08
CA ILE A 20 6.74 1.46 0.15
C ILE A 20 8.10 2.16 0.30
N GLU A 21 8.90 2.18 -0.76
CA GLU A 21 10.24 2.79 -0.77
C GLU A 21 10.19 4.30 -0.47
N PHE A 22 9.23 5.01 -1.07
CA PHE A 22 9.10 6.45 -0.94
C PHE A 22 8.22 6.90 0.24
N CYS A 23 7.63 5.97 0.99
CA CYS A 23 6.79 6.32 2.13
C CYS A 23 7.65 6.96 3.24
N PRO A 24 7.47 8.26 3.56
CA PRO A 24 8.31 8.95 4.54
C PRO A 24 8.10 8.40 5.96
N THR A 25 6.89 7.94 6.26
CA THR A 25 6.53 7.37 7.57
C THR A 25 6.81 5.87 7.66
N LYS A 26 7.17 5.22 6.54
CA LYS A 26 7.49 3.78 6.47
C LYS A 26 6.37 2.87 7.01
N ILE A 27 5.10 3.26 6.79
CA ILE A 27 3.91 2.54 7.28
C ILE A 27 3.31 1.55 6.28
N LEU A 28 3.97 1.31 5.13
CA LEU A 28 3.44 0.46 4.06
C LEU A 28 4.27 -0.80 3.91
N GLU A 29 3.61 -1.92 3.61
CA GLU A 29 4.26 -3.17 3.21
C GLU A 29 3.49 -3.89 2.08
N LEU A 30 4.12 -4.89 1.48
CA LEU A 30 3.49 -5.78 0.51
C LEU A 30 2.75 -6.91 1.25
N ASP A 31 1.46 -6.99 1.04
CA ASP A 31 0.61 -8.06 1.54
C ASP A 31 0.82 -9.33 0.70
N ARG A 32 1.33 -10.38 1.33
CA ARG A 32 1.58 -11.68 0.68
C ARG A 32 0.35 -12.58 0.67
N GLU A 33 -0.68 -12.21 1.41
CA GLU A 33 -1.92 -12.98 1.57
C GLU A 33 -3.06 -12.37 0.75
N CYS A 34 -2.95 -11.08 0.40
CA CYS A 34 -3.93 -10.37 -0.41
C CYS A 34 -3.41 -10.06 -1.82
N SER A 35 -4.13 -10.53 -2.83
CA SER A 35 -3.84 -10.25 -4.25
C SER A 35 -5.08 -9.77 -4.97
N ASN A 36 -4.91 -8.92 -5.99
CA ASN A 36 -6.01 -8.52 -6.87
C ASN A 36 -6.28 -9.54 -7.99
N ASN A 37 -7.34 -9.29 -8.78
CA ASN A 37 -7.72 -10.12 -9.93
C ASN A 37 -6.64 -10.25 -11.01
N LYS A 38 -5.61 -9.38 -10.98
CA LYS A 38 -4.47 -9.42 -11.91
C LYS A 38 -3.30 -10.26 -11.34
N GLY A 39 -3.43 -10.79 -10.13
CA GLY A 39 -2.41 -11.61 -9.46
C GLY A 39 -1.29 -10.79 -8.81
N TYR A 40 -1.46 -9.48 -8.64
CA TYR A 40 -0.48 -8.66 -7.92
C TYR A 40 -0.77 -8.68 -6.44
N ASN A 41 0.27 -8.93 -5.65
CA ASN A 41 0.28 -8.72 -4.21
C ASN A 41 0.00 -7.23 -3.93
N LEU A 42 -1.01 -6.98 -3.10
CA LEU A 42 -1.43 -5.64 -2.77
C LEU A 42 -0.53 -5.03 -1.70
N ILE A 43 -0.63 -3.72 -1.54
CA ILE A 43 0.01 -3.06 -0.41
C ILE A 43 -0.96 -3.07 0.78
N LYS A 44 -0.42 -3.06 2.00
CA LYS A 44 -1.19 -2.83 3.22
C LYS A 44 -0.47 -1.86 4.15
N VAL A 45 -1.22 -1.28 5.08
CA VAL A 45 -0.69 -0.39 6.12
C VAL A 45 -0.36 -1.23 7.35
N ILE A 46 0.85 -1.10 7.89
CA ILE A 46 1.31 -1.88 9.05
C ILE A 46 1.00 -1.21 10.38
N ASP A 47 1.00 0.13 10.41
CA ASP A 47 0.80 0.91 11.62
C ASP A 47 0.04 2.21 11.25
N PRO A 48 -1.23 2.35 11.67
CA PRO A 48 -2.08 3.49 11.29
C PRO A 48 -2.06 4.68 12.28
N ASP A 49 -1.21 4.66 13.32
CA ASP A 49 -1.17 5.69 14.39
C ASP A 49 -0.28 6.92 14.07
#